data_AF-A0AAJ6B0P4-F1
#
_entry.id   AF-A0AAJ6B0P4-F1
#
_cell.length_a   1.000
_cell.length_b   1.000
_cell.length_c   1.000
_cell.angle_alpha   90.00
_cell.angle_beta   90.00
_cell.angle_gamma   90.00
#
_symmetry.space_group_name_H-M   'P 1'
#
loop_
_entity.id
_entity.type
_entity.pdbx_description
1 polymer ?
#
loop_
_entity_poly.entity_id
_entity_poly.type
_entity_poly.pdbx_seq_one_letter_code
_entity_poly.pdbx_strand_id
1 'polypeptide(L)'
;MAKWPEFVTRDLGNSAAASDEMQRRWEVYDREMKTLIALGGVHQDEDGWWVDDASGELIGPDPEIERPRTSEELARFRPIDEVMPEFAEELRRSRGRPRLANAKQPVTLRLDPDVVEKFKSQGDDWRTRMAQILKDAS
;
A
#
# COMPACT_ATOMS: atom_id res chain seq x y z
N MET A 1 0.05 -27.84 2.22
CA MET A 1 1.22 -27.16 2.84
C MET A 1 0.66 -26.40 4.04
N ALA A 2 1.21 -26.61 5.24
CA ALA A 2 0.69 -25.95 6.44
C ALA A 2 0.70 -24.42 6.26
N LYS A 3 -0.39 -23.74 6.60
CA LYS A 3 -0.45 -22.28 6.50
C LYS A 3 0.15 -21.71 7.76
N TRP A 4 1.41 -21.31 7.67
CA TRP A 4 1.99 -20.40 8.64
C TRP A 4 1.61 -18.97 8.25
N PRO A 5 1.21 -18.13 9.20
CA PRO A 5 1.13 -16.69 8.99
C PRO A 5 2.51 -16.18 8.54
N GLU A 6 2.51 -15.12 7.72
CA GLU A 6 3.77 -14.48 7.34
C GLU A 6 4.50 -14.04 8.61
N PHE A 7 5.78 -14.43 8.75
CA PHE A 7 6.63 -14.01 9.86
C PHE A 7 7.03 -12.54 9.62
N VAL A 8 6.13 -11.63 9.99
CA VAL A 8 6.32 -10.19 9.84
C VAL A 8 6.57 -9.58 11.20
N THR A 9 7.74 -8.99 11.38
CA THR A 9 8.10 -8.24 12.60
C THR A 9 7.85 -6.76 12.34
N ARG A 10 6.75 -6.23 12.89
CA ARG A 10 6.28 -4.85 12.65
C ARG A 10 7.31 -3.77 13.00
N ASP A 11 8.25 -4.08 13.89
CA ASP A 11 9.29 -3.16 14.38
C ASP A 11 10.52 -3.06 13.47
N LEU A 12 10.70 -3.99 12.53
CA LEU A 12 11.86 -4.02 11.65
C LEU A 12 11.58 -3.26 10.34
N GLY A 13 12.56 -2.46 9.90
CA GLY A 13 12.51 -1.76 8.60
C GLY A 13 12.99 -2.63 7.43
N ASN A 14 13.14 -2.06 6.23
CA ASN A 14 13.51 -2.80 5.00
C ASN A 14 15.04 -2.87 4.73
N SER A 15 15.88 -2.84 5.77
CA SER A 15 17.35 -2.87 5.60
C SER A 15 17.89 -4.30 5.62
N ALA A 16 19.10 -4.52 5.09
CA ALA A 16 19.76 -5.83 5.15
C ALA A 16 19.96 -6.32 6.60
N ALA A 17 20.33 -5.41 7.51
CA ALA A 17 20.46 -5.73 8.93
C ALA A 17 19.11 -6.11 9.57
N ALA A 18 18.01 -5.52 9.12
CA ALA A 18 16.67 -5.89 9.55
C ALA A 18 16.26 -7.26 9.00
N SER A 19 16.65 -7.61 7.77
CA SER A 19 16.47 -8.97 7.23
C SER A 19 17.26 -10.02 8.01
N ASP A 20 18.51 -9.72 8.39
CA ASP A 20 19.32 -10.63 9.22
C ASP A 20 18.70 -10.84 10.61
N GLU A 21 18.17 -9.78 11.21
CA GLU A 21 17.48 -9.85 12.50
C GLU A 21 16.17 -10.62 12.41
N MET A 22 15.39 -10.42 11.34
CA MET A 22 14.20 -11.21 11.05
C MET A 22 14.53 -12.70 10.95
N GLN A 23 15.62 -13.05 10.26
CA GLN A 23 16.09 -14.43 10.12
C GLN A 23 16.43 -15.06 11.48
N ARG A 24 17.12 -14.33 12.36
CA ARG A 24 17.42 -14.83 13.72
C ARG A 24 16.17 -15.08 14.55
N ARG A 25 15.21 -14.14 14.53
CA ARG A 25 13.93 -14.30 15.25
C ARG A 25 13.15 -15.50 14.71
N TRP A 26 13.17 -15.70 13.39
CA TRP A 26 12.56 -16.86 12.76
C TRP A 26 13.20 -18.18 13.21
N GLU A 27 14.52 -18.26 13.31
CA GLU A 27 15.23 -19.47 13.77
C GLU A 27 14.90 -19.84 15.22
N VAL A 28 14.78 -18.84 16.11
CA VAL A 28 14.37 -19.06 17.50
C VAL A 28 12.94 -19.60 17.55
N TYR A 29 12.04 -18.93 16.83
CA TYR A 29 10.64 -19.31 16.75
C TYR A 29 10.46 -20.73 16.16
N ASP A 30 11.13 -21.05 15.05
CA ASP A 30 11.08 -22.38 14.42
C ASP A 30 11.53 -23.50 15.38
N ARG A 31 12.56 -23.24 16.19
CA ARG A 31 13.02 -24.20 17.21
C ARG A 31 11.99 -24.39 18.32
N GLU A 32 11.40 -23.31 18.83
CA GLU A 32 10.36 -23.36 19.85
C GLU A 32 9.13 -24.11 19.33
N MET A 33 8.70 -23.82 18.10
CA MET A 33 7.58 -24.50 17.46
C MET A 33 7.84 -25.99 17.24
N LYS A 34 9.02 -26.38 16.77
CA LYS A 34 9.39 -27.81 16.65
C LYS A 34 9.33 -28.53 17.99
N THR A 35 9.70 -27.83 19.06
CA THR A 35 9.63 -28.37 20.43
C THR A 35 8.17 -28.54 20.85
N LEU A 36 7.31 -27.54 20.65
CA LEU A 36 5.87 -27.62 20.96
C LEU A 36 5.18 -28.76 20.19
N ILE A 37 5.46 -28.89 18.90
CA ILE A 37 4.93 -29.98 18.05
C ILE A 37 5.39 -31.34 18.58
N ALA A 38 6.66 -31.47 19.00
CA ALA A 38 7.20 -32.72 19.54
C ALA A 38 6.62 -33.09 20.93
N LEU A 39 6.25 -32.09 21.76
CA LEU A 39 5.62 -32.32 23.06
C LEU A 39 4.16 -32.79 22.95
N GLY A 40 3.49 -32.55 21.83
CA GLY A 40 2.15 -33.10 21.54
C GLY A 40 1.01 -32.39 22.27
N GLY A 41 0.84 -31.08 22.01
CA GLY A 41 -0.30 -30.28 22.49
C GLY A 41 -0.74 -29.20 21.49
N VAL A 42 -0.41 -29.39 20.21
CA VAL A 42 -0.78 -28.48 19.12
C VAL A 42 -1.20 -29.30 17.92
N HIS A 43 -2.21 -28.84 17.20
CA HIS A 43 -2.68 -29.48 15.96
C HIS A 43 -2.88 -28.46 14.84
N GLN A 44 -2.97 -28.97 13.61
CA GLN A 44 -3.48 -28.20 12.49
C GLN A 44 -4.98 -28.39 12.38
N ASP A 45 -5.72 -27.30 12.33
CA ASP A 45 -7.16 -27.34 12.08
C ASP A 45 -7.49 -27.59 10.60
N GLU A 46 -8.79 -27.55 10.26
CA GLU A 46 -9.30 -27.79 8.91
C GLU A 46 -8.78 -26.79 7.87
N ASP A 47 -8.45 -25.57 8.30
CA ASP A 47 -7.92 -24.50 7.45
C ASP A 47 -6.39 -24.57 7.32
N GLY A 48 -5.75 -25.47 8.07
CA GLY A 48 -4.30 -25.70 8.10
C GLY A 48 -3.53 -24.78 9.03
N TRP A 49 -4.21 -24.12 9.98
CA TRP A 49 -3.61 -23.27 11.01
C TRP A 49 -3.18 -24.07 12.22
N TRP A 50 -2.06 -23.70 12.83
CA TRP A 50 -1.63 -24.27 14.10
C TRP A 50 -2.40 -23.68 15.28
N VAL A 51 -2.94 -24.54 16.11
CA VAL A 51 -3.78 -24.20 17.26
C VAL A 51 -3.25 -24.93 18.49
N ASP A 52 -3.24 -24.25 19.63
CA ASP A 52 -2.96 -24.86 20.93
C ASP A 52 -4.15 -25.69 21.40
N ASP A 53 -3.92 -26.94 21.80
CA ASP A 53 -4.99 -27.87 22.19
C ASP A 53 -5.66 -27.48 23.52
N ALA A 54 -4.95 -26.76 24.39
CA ALA A 54 -5.43 -26.41 25.73
C ALA A 54 -6.23 -25.10 25.73
N SER A 55 -5.79 -24.08 24.99
CA SER A 55 -6.45 -22.78 24.91
C SER A 55 -7.37 -22.64 23.70
N GLY A 56 -7.13 -23.39 22.62
CA GLY A 56 -7.79 -23.21 21.33
C GLY A 56 -7.33 -21.95 20.58
N GLU A 57 -6.28 -21.29 21.06
CA GLU A 57 -5.73 -20.08 20.44
C GLU A 57 -4.81 -20.41 19.26
N LEU A 58 -4.73 -19.46 18.32
CA LEU A 58 -3.81 -19.55 17.19
C LEU A 58 -2.36 -19.43 17.67
N ILE A 59 -1.49 -20.24 17.08
CA ILE A 59 -0.06 -20.16 17.35
C ILE A 59 0.63 -19.46 16.19
N GLY A 60 1.33 -18.38 16.51
CA GLY A 60 2.01 -17.54 15.54
C GLY A 60 3.14 -16.73 16.18
N PRO A 61 3.96 -16.07 15.35
CA PRO A 61 5.00 -15.15 15.82
C PRO A 61 4.42 -13.83 16.36
N ASP A 62 3.19 -13.49 15.97
CA ASP A 62 2.42 -12.38 16.49
C ASP A 62 1.43 -12.89 17.56
N PRO A 63 1.50 -12.42 18.81
CA PRO A 63 0.53 -12.80 19.84
C PRO A 63 -0.89 -12.27 19.59
N GLU A 64 -1.06 -11.25 18.74
CA GLU A 64 -2.36 -10.69 18.36
C GLU A 64 -2.85 -11.25 17.01
N ILE A 65 -2.40 -12.44 16.65
CA ILE A 65 -2.73 -13.04 15.37
C ILE A 65 -4.24 -13.31 15.22
N GLU A 66 -4.80 -12.85 14.11
CA GLU A 66 -6.19 -13.11 13.72
C GLU A 66 -6.26 -13.84 12.38
N ARG A 67 -7.33 -14.63 12.19
CA ARG A 67 -7.61 -15.28 10.90
C ARG A 67 -7.98 -14.23 9.86
N PRO A 68 -7.54 -14.40 8.60
CA PRO A 68 -8.06 -13.60 7.50
C PRO A 68 -9.58 -13.73 7.42
N ARG A 69 -10.26 -12.61 7.15
CA ARG A 69 -11.71 -12.63 6.91
C ARG A 69 -12.04 -13.51 5.72
N THR A 70 -13.08 -14.33 5.85
CA THR A 70 -13.52 -15.18 4.75
C THR A 70 -14.17 -14.34 3.65
N SER A 71 -14.22 -14.86 2.42
CA SER A 71 -14.93 -14.16 1.32
C SER A 71 -16.41 -13.93 1.64
N GLU A 72 -17.04 -14.83 2.39
CA GLU A 72 -18.43 -14.68 2.86
C GLU A 72 -18.58 -13.60 3.94
N GLU A 73 -17.59 -13.42 4.81
CA GLU A 73 -17.53 -12.30 5.75
C GLU A 73 -17.36 -10.97 5.02
N LEU A 74 -16.44 -10.92 4.06
CA LEU A 74 -16.19 -9.72 3.25
C LEU A 74 -17.41 -9.35 2.40
N ALA A 75 -18.14 -10.33 1.87
CA ALA A 75 -19.35 -10.09 1.08
C ALA A 75 -20.50 -9.47 1.90
N ARG A 76 -20.47 -9.60 3.23
CA ARG A 76 -21.44 -8.98 4.14
C ARG A 76 -21.10 -7.52 4.49
N PHE A 77 -19.93 -7.04 4.08
CA PHE A 77 -19.55 -5.65 4.34
C PHE A 77 -20.40 -4.71 3.51
N ARG A 78 -20.87 -3.64 4.14
CA ARG A 78 -21.67 -2.61 3.47
C ARG A 78 -20.75 -1.50 2.95
N PRO A 79 -21.06 -0.91 1.79
CA PRO A 79 -20.35 0.26 1.29
C PRO A 79 -20.35 1.42 2.29
N ILE A 80 -19.26 2.19 2.32
CA ILE A 80 -19.08 3.31 3.27
C ILE A 80 -20.11 4.42 3.06
N ASP A 81 -20.58 4.59 1.83
CA ASP A 81 -21.66 5.50 1.45
C ASP A 81 -23.01 5.12 2.07
N GLU A 82 -23.25 3.84 2.37
CA GLU A 82 -24.46 3.39 3.04
C GLU A 82 -24.37 3.55 4.57
N VAL A 83 -23.21 3.27 5.16
CA VAL A 83 -23.05 3.25 6.63
C VAL A 83 -22.61 4.58 7.22
N MET A 84 -21.91 5.42 6.45
CA MET A 84 -21.35 6.70 6.89
C MET A 84 -21.37 7.72 5.74
N PRO A 85 -22.56 8.17 5.30
CA PRO A 85 -22.71 9.01 4.11
C PRO A 85 -21.97 10.36 4.21
N GLU A 86 -21.98 11.00 5.38
CA GLU A 86 -21.28 12.29 5.58
C GLU A 86 -19.77 12.17 5.42
N PHE A 87 -19.19 11.10 5.98
CA PHE A 87 -17.76 10.82 5.87
C PHE A 87 -17.36 10.41 4.44
N ALA A 88 -18.22 9.66 3.74
CA ALA A 88 -18.01 9.32 2.34
C ALA A 88 -17.97 10.59 1.44
N GLU A 89 -18.82 11.57 1.71
CA GLU A 89 -18.80 12.87 1.03
C GLU A 89 -17.53 13.67 1.31
N GLU A 90 -17.05 13.67 2.55
CA GLU A 90 -15.79 14.32 2.92
C GLU A 90 -14.58 13.70 2.19
N LEU A 91 -14.52 12.36 2.13
CA LEU A 91 -13.49 11.63 1.38
C LEU A 91 -13.52 11.92 -0.13
N ARG A 92 -14.70 12.16 -0.71
CA ARG A 92 -14.82 12.55 -2.13
C ARG A 92 -14.30 13.96 -2.38
N ARG A 93 -14.52 14.89 -1.44
CA ARG A 93 -14.08 16.29 -1.54
C ARG A 93 -12.56 16.44 -1.40
N SER A 94 -11.89 15.53 -0.70
CA SER A 94 -10.47 15.66 -0.31
C SER A 94 -9.45 15.22 -1.36
N ARG A 95 -9.85 14.82 -2.58
CA ARG A 95 -8.89 14.42 -3.63
C ARG A 95 -8.39 15.60 -4.46
N GLY A 96 -7.22 16.13 -4.10
CA GLY A 96 -6.35 16.93 -4.97
C GLY A 96 -6.52 18.46 -4.86
N ARG A 97 -5.60 19.21 -5.49
CA ARG A 97 -5.70 20.68 -5.61
C ARG A 97 -7.04 21.02 -6.28
N PRO A 98 -7.79 22.02 -5.77
CA PRO A 98 -9.01 22.49 -6.42
C PRO A 98 -8.79 22.73 -7.92
N ARG A 99 -9.73 22.28 -8.74
CA ARG A 99 -9.69 22.51 -10.18
C ARG A 99 -9.63 24.03 -10.45
N LEU A 100 -8.59 24.48 -11.14
CA LEU A 100 -8.46 25.86 -11.59
C LEU A 100 -9.58 26.15 -12.61
N ALA A 101 -10.37 27.20 -12.38
CA ALA A 101 -11.47 27.59 -13.27
C ALA A 101 -11.00 27.84 -14.72
N ASN A 102 -9.79 28.39 -14.89
CA ASN A 102 -9.17 28.67 -16.18
C ASN A 102 -7.78 28.01 -16.25
N ALA A 103 -7.74 26.68 -16.22
CA ALA A 103 -6.49 25.94 -16.41
C ALA A 103 -5.95 26.14 -17.84
N LYS A 104 -4.63 26.24 -18.00
CA LYS A 104 -3.98 26.20 -19.32
C LYS A 104 -4.35 24.89 -20.01
N GLN A 105 -4.80 24.96 -21.26
CA GLN A 105 -5.13 23.78 -22.05
C GLN A 105 -3.84 23.14 -22.60
N PRO A 106 -3.56 21.85 -22.32
CA PRO A 106 -2.44 21.16 -22.95
C PRO A 106 -2.80 20.90 -24.42
N VAL A 107 -2.01 21.46 -25.34
CA VAL A 107 -2.19 21.25 -26.78
C VAL A 107 -0.92 20.63 -27.37
N THR A 108 -1.10 19.73 -28.33
CA THR A 108 0.01 19.18 -29.13
C THR A 108 0.17 20.02 -30.40
N LEU A 109 1.13 20.94 -30.41
CA LEU A 109 1.45 21.81 -31.54
C LEU A 109 2.84 21.46 -32.09
N ARG A 110 2.96 21.33 -33.42
CA ARG A 110 4.25 21.21 -34.11
C ARG A 110 4.70 22.59 -34.56
N LEU A 111 5.92 22.95 -34.22
CA LEU A 111 6.57 24.21 -34.58
C LEU A 111 7.88 23.91 -35.31
N ASP A 112 8.34 24.84 -36.13
CA ASP A 112 9.65 24.73 -36.76
C ASP A 112 10.76 24.62 -35.70
N PRO A 113 11.75 23.73 -35.88
CA PRO A 113 12.83 23.52 -34.90
C PRO A 113 13.56 24.83 -34.54
N ASP A 114 13.83 25.67 -35.52
CA ASP A 114 14.56 26.94 -35.33
C ASP A 114 13.81 27.91 -34.42
N VAL A 115 12.48 27.90 -34.45
CA VAL A 115 11.65 28.73 -33.56
C VAL A 115 11.78 28.22 -32.13
N VAL A 116 11.68 26.91 -31.92
CA VAL A 116 11.79 26.30 -30.58
C VAL A 116 13.17 26.56 -29.98
N GLU A 117 14.25 26.39 -30.76
CA GLU A 117 15.61 26.61 -30.29
C GLU A 117 15.88 28.09 -29.95
N LYS A 118 15.37 29.04 -30.77
CA LYS A 118 15.44 30.48 -30.43
C LYS A 118 14.74 30.83 -29.13
N PHE A 119 13.65 30.15 -28.77
CA PHE A 119 12.98 30.40 -27.50
C PHE A 119 13.75 29.75 -26.35
N LYS A 120 14.17 28.50 -26.48
CA LYS A 120 14.98 27.79 -25.47
C LYS A 120 16.25 28.55 -25.10
N SER A 121 16.93 29.17 -26.07
CA SER A 121 18.14 29.94 -25.82
C SER A 121 17.93 31.17 -24.95
N GLN A 122 16.68 31.60 -24.72
CA GLN A 122 16.34 32.75 -23.87
C GLN A 122 16.23 32.39 -22.38
N GLY A 123 16.34 31.10 -22.01
CA GLY A 123 16.35 30.62 -20.62
C GLY A 123 15.18 29.69 -20.27
N ASP A 124 15.13 29.25 -19.01
CA ASP A 124 14.21 28.18 -18.55
C ASP A 124 12.72 28.51 -18.70
N ASP A 125 12.36 29.80 -18.67
CA ASP A 125 11.00 30.31 -18.84
C ASP A 125 10.54 30.48 -20.30
N TRP A 126 11.26 29.92 -21.26
CA TRP A 126 10.99 30.09 -22.69
C TRP A 126 9.55 29.73 -23.11
N ARG A 127 8.95 28.71 -22.47
CA ARG A 127 7.55 28.32 -22.71
C ARG A 127 6.55 29.37 -22.22
N THR A 128 6.84 30.02 -21.09
CA THR A 128 6.02 31.09 -20.54
C THR A 128 6.09 32.33 -21.45
N ARG A 129 7.27 32.69 -21.93
CA ARG A 129 7.45 33.79 -22.88
C ARG A 129 6.75 33.53 -24.21
N MET A 130 6.86 32.32 -24.75
CA MET A 130 6.13 31.92 -25.95
C MET A 130 4.62 32.01 -25.75
N ALA A 131 4.10 31.54 -24.62
CA ALA A 131 2.67 31.63 -24.32
C ALA A 131 2.18 33.09 -24.24
N GLN A 132 3.00 34.02 -23.73
CA GLN A 132 2.66 35.44 -23.70
C GLN A 132 2.58 36.03 -25.11
N ILE A 133 3.55 35.74 -25.98
CA ILE A 133 3.53 36.21 -27.38
C ILE A 133 2.33 35.65 -28.13
N LEU A 134 2.00 34.37 -27.94
CA LEU A 134 0.80 33.77 -28.55
C LEU A 134 -0.49 34.43 -28.08
N LYS A 135 -0.53 34.91 -26.84
CA LYS A 135 -1.66 35.66 -26.29
C LYS A 135 -1.73 37.09 -26.84
N ASP A 136 -0.59 37.74 -27.07
CA ASP A 136 -0.54 39.09 -27.63
C ASP A 136 -0.86 39.09 -29.14
N ALA A 137 -0.66 37.96 -29.82
CA ALA A 137 -0.92 37.77 -31.25
C ALA A 137 -2.34 37.25 -31.58
N SER A 138 -3.15 36.94 -30.57
CA SER A 138 -4.55 36.50 -30.71
C SER A 138 -5.52 37.67 -30.57
#